data_AF-A0A496W5X9-F1
#
_entry.id   AF-A0A496W5X9-F1
#
_cell.length_a   1.000
_cell.length_b   1.000
_cell.length_c   1.000
_cell.angle_alpha   90.00
_cell.angle_beta   90.00
_cell.angle_gamma   90.00
#
_symmetry.space_group_name_H-M   'P 1'
#
loop_
_entity.id
_entity.type
_entity.pdbx_description
1 polymer ?
#
loop_
_entity_poly.entity_id
_entity_poly.type
_entity_poly.pdbx_seq_one_letter_code
_entity_poly.pdbx_strand_id
1 'polypeptide(L)'
;MKKFLFDTSTLVAALVESHPKQTLALPRLQRIKKGIDKGVVSAHSLAELYNILTIFPAKPRRISAQEAQQLIQQNVLDVFEVITLSEQDYMSVIKHLSESGIIGGVIYDALMV
;
A
#
# COMPACT_ATOMS: atom_id res chain seq x y z
N MET A 1 17.40 -5.35 12.53
CA MET A 1 16.03 -5.45 12.01
C MET A 1 15.45 -4.04 11.97
N LYS A 2 15.11 -3.52 10.79
CA LYS A 2 14.51 -2.18 10.62
C LYS A 2 13.00 -2.30 10.37
N LYS A 3 12.22 -1.26 10.71
CA LYS A 3 10.78 -1.17 10.42
C LYS A 3 10.60 -0.21 9.23
N PHE A 4 9.86 -0.63 8.21
CA PHE A 4 9.62 0.14 6.98
C PHE A 4 8.12 0.30 6.75
N LEU A 5 7.67 1.54 6.57
CA LEU A 5 6.34 1.83 6.04
C LEU A 5 6.38 1.71 4.52
N PHE A 6 5.47 0.90 3.96
CA PHE A 6 5.26 0.82 2.53
C PHE A 6 4.01 1.61 2.17
N ASP A 7 4.14 2.54 1.24
CA ASP A 7 3.02 3.21 0.61
C ASP A 7 2.39 2.32 -0.48
N THR A 8 1.23 2.73 -0.97
CA THR A 8 0.50 1.99 -2.01
C THR A 8 1.35 1.81 -3.27
N SER A 9 2.11 2.84 -3.69
CA SER A 9 2.91 2.78 -4.91
C SER A 9 4.05 1.75 -4.83
N THR A 10 4.71 1.62 -3.68
CA THR A 10 5.74 0.62 -3.44
C THR A 10 5.17 -0.80 -3.43
N LEU A 11 3.98 -0.99 -2.85
CA LEU A 11 3.29 -2.29 -2.86
C LEU A 11 2.91 -2.71 -4.28
N VAL A 12 2.31 -1.82 -5.07
CA VAL A 12 1.97 -2.09 -6.48
C VAL A 12 3.23 -2.49 -7.26
N ALA A 13 4.32 -1.73 -7.11
CA ALA A 13 5.57 -2.03 -7.78
C ALA A 13 6.15 -3.39 -7.39
N ALA A 14 6.03 -3.79 -6.12
CA ALA A 14 6.53 -5.08 -5.65
C ALA A 14 5.68 -6.28 -6.11
N LEU A 15 4.36 -6.09 -6.25
CA LEU A 15 3.41 -7.17 -6.56
C LEU A 15 3.18 -7.35 -8.07
N VAL A 16 3.37 -6.31 -8.87
CA VAL A 16 3.15 -6.39 -10.32
C VAL A 16 4.47 -6.63 -11.03
N GLU A 17 4.65 -7.85 -11.56
CA GLU A 17 5.89 -8.27 -12.23
C GLU A 17 6.31 -7.36 -13.39
N SER A 18 5.32 -6.91 -14.18
CA SER A 18 5.55 -6.01 -15.33
C SER A 18 5.76 -4.54 -14.94
N HIS A 19 5.76 -4.19 -13.65
CA HIS A 19 5.93 -2.82 -13.22
C HIS A 19 7.38 -2.33 -13.40
N PRO A 20 7.62 -1.13 -13.96
CA PRO A 20 8.98 -0.65 -14.26
C PRO A 20 9.93 -0.60 -13.06
N LYS A 21 9.38 -0.37 -11.86
CA LYS A 21 10.14 -0.30 -10.59
C LYS A 21 10.16 -1.63 -9.80
N GLN A 22 9.72 -2.73 -10.39
CA GLN A 22 9.63 -4.02 -9.68
C GLN A 22 10.97 -4.46 -9.09
N THR A 23 12.06 -4.28 -9.85
CA THR A 23 13.42 -4.65 -9.42
C THR A 23 13.91 -3.86 -8.21
N LEU A 24 13.32 -2.68 -7.95
CA LEU A 24 13.63 -1.85 -6.79
C LEU A 24 12.77 -2.23 -5.56
N ALA A 25 11.50 -2.55 -5.79
CA ALA A 25 10.52 -2.79 -4.72
C ALA A 25 10.50 -4.24 -4.23
N LEU A 26 10.60 -5.23 -5.14
CA LEU A 26 10.53 -6.65 -4.80
C LEU A 26 11.60 -7.09 -3.80
N PRO A 27 12.88 -6.67 -3.88
CA PRO A 27 13.89 -7.07 -2.89
C PRO A 27 13.54 -6.61 -1.47
N ARG A 28 12.84 -5.47 -1.31
CA ARG A 28 12.41 -4.98 0.00
C ARG A 28 11.29 -5.85 0.56
N LEU A 29 10.27 -6.15 -0.25
CA LEU A 29 9.19 -7.06 0.12
C LEU A 29 9.75 -8.43 0.53
N GLN A 30 10.70 -8.99 -0.23
CA GLN A 30 11.32 -10.27 0.09
C GLN A 30 12.05 -10.27 1.44
N ARG A 31 12.68 -9.16 1.83
CA ARG A 31 13.31 -9.03 3.15
C ARG A 31 12.29 -9.03 4.29
N ILE A 32 11.12 -8.40 4.08
CA ILE A 32 9.99 -8.47 5.02
C ILE A 32 9.49 -9.91 5.15
N LYS A 33 9.21 -10.58 4.01
CA LYS A 33 8.73 -11.97 4.00
C LYS A 33 9.70 -12.96 4.67
N LYS A 34 11.00 -12.67 4.62
CA LYS A 34 12.07 -13.47 5.27
C LYS A 34 12.27 -13.13 6.76
N GLY A 35 11.50 -12.19 7.32
CA GLY A 35 11.65 -11.72 8.69
C GLY A 35 12.95 -10.97 8.98
N ILE A 36 13.68 -10.53 7.95
CA ILE A 36 14.94 -9.80 8.10
C ILE A 36 14.67 -8.36 8.57
N ASP A 37 13.59 -7.78 8.06
CA ASP A 37 13.06 -6.46 8.39
C ASP A 37 11.55 -6.57 8.67
N LYS A 38 10.96 -5.56 9.31
CA LYS A 38 9.52 -5.48 9.58
C LYS A 38 8.84 -4.54 8.59
N GLY A 39 7.73 -4.97 8.02
CA GLY A 39 6.89 -4.17 7.13
C GLY A 39 5.68 -3.61 7.87
N VAL A 40 5.30 -2.39 7.53
CA VAL A 40 4.11 -1.70 8.03
C VAL A 40 3.35 -1.14 6.85
N VAL A 41 2.02 -1.17 6.92
CA VAL A 41 1.14 -0.50 5.96
C VAL A 41 -0.01 0.18 6.70
N SER A 42 -0.54 1.27 6.13
CA SER A 42 -1.84 1.80 6.55
C SER A 42 -2.94 0.88 6.05
N ALA A 43 -3.98 0.68 6.86
CA ALA A 43 -5.18 -0.04 6.45
C ALA A 43 -5.83 0.59 5.21
N HIS A 44 -5.71 1.91 5.03
CA HIS A 44 -6.22 2.61 3.87
C HIS A 44 -5.53 2.17 2.57
N SER A 45 -4.21 1.94 2.62
CA SER A 45 -3.43 1.47 1.49
C SER A 45 -3.91 0.12 0.95
N LEU A 46 -4.62 -0.70 1.75
CA LEU A 46 -5.22 -1.96 1.27
C LEU A 46 -6.35 -1.70 0.26
N ALA A 47 -7.19 -0.70 0.51
CA ALA A 47 -8.29 -0.35 -0.38
C ALA A 47 -7.77 0.26 -1.69
N GLU A 48 -6.79 1.18 -1.58
CA GLU A 48 -6.14 1.75 -2.76
C GLU A 48 -5.39 0.69 -3.57
N LEU A 49 -4.67 -0.21 -2.89
CA LEU A 49 -3.94 -1.30 -3.55
C LEU A 49 -4.89 -2.21 -4.33
N TYR A 50 -6.03 -2.59 -3.73
CA TYR A 50 -7.04 -3.39 -4.43
C TYR A 50 -7.57 -2.67 -5.68
N ASN A 51 -7.94 -1.39 -5.54
CA ASN A 51 -8.40 -0.58 -6.66
C ASN A 51 -7.36 -0.55 -7.79
N ILE A 52 -6.10 -0.25 -7.45
CA ILE A 52 -5.03 -0.16 -8.45
C ILE A 52 -4.78 -1.53 -9.10
N LEU A 53 -4.62 -2.61 -8.33
CA LEU A 53 -4.31 -3.93 -8.89
C LEU A 53 -5.37 -4.38 -9.92
N THR A 54 -6.65 -4.14 -9.64
CA THR A 54 -7.75 -4.59 -10.51
C THR A 54 -7.92 -3.76 -11.79
N ILE A 55 -7.47 -2.49 -11.80
CA ILE A 55 -7.51 -1.63 -12.98
C ILE A 55 -6.15 -1.53 -13.69
N PHE A 56 -5.07 -2.01 -13.07
CA PHE A 56 -3.71 -1.91 -13.60
C PHE A 56 -3.60 -2.68 -14.93
N PRO A 57 -3.04 -2.07 -15.99
CA PRO A 57 -2.88 -2.72 -17.30
C PRO A 57 -1.66 -3.67 -17.29
N ALA A 58 -1.68 -4.65 -16.38
CA ALA A 58 -0.60 -5.63 -16.21
C ALA A 58 -0.42 -6.46 -17.49
N LYS A 59 0.83 -6.83 -17.78
CA LYS A 59 1.18 -7.80 -18.83
C LYS A 59 1.57 -9.14 -18.20
N PRO A 60 1.23 -10.29 -18.81
CA PRO A 60 0.59 -10.45 -20.12
C PRO A 60 -0.93 -10.23 -20.12
N ARG A 61 -1.59 -10.25 -18.95
CA ARG A 61 -3.02 -9.96 -18.80
C ARG A 61 -3.29 -9.18 -17.52
N ARG A 62 -4.48 -8.57 -17.44
CA ARG A 62 -4.97 -7.91 -16.23
C ARG A 62 -5.11 -8.87 -15.06
N ILE A 63 -4.96 -8.32 -13.86
CA ILE A 63 -5.16 -9.01 -12.59
C ILE A 63 -6.67 -9.04 -12.31
N SER A 64 -7.21 -10.22 -12.08
CA SER A 64 -8.62 -10.38 -11.69
C SER A 64 -8.86 -9.94 -10.24
N ALA A 65 -10.12 -9.68 -9.88
CA ALA A 65 -10.50 -9.34 -8.50
C ALA A 65 -10.05 -10.41 -7.47
N GLN A 66 -10.20 -11.69 -7.82
CA GLN A 66 -9.78 -12.79 -6.95
C GLN A 66 -8.25 -12.84 -6.78
N GLU A 67 -7.50 -12.65 -7.87
CA GLU A 67 -6.03 -12.59 -7.79
C GLU A 67 -5.55 -11.39 -6.99
N ALA A 68 -6.19 -10.23 -7.13
CA ALA A 68 -5.86 -9.05 -6.34
C ALA A 68 -6.07 -9.31 -4.83
N GLN A 69 -7.18 -9.95 -4.45
CA GLN A 69 -7.44 -10.34 -3.07
C GLN A 69 -6.37 -11.31 -2.55
N GLN A 70 -6.00 -12.33 -3.33
CA GLN A 70 -4.97 -13.30 -2.96
C GLN A 70 -3.58 -12.64 -2.80
N LEU A 71 -3.23 -11.73 -3.71
CA LEU A 71 -1.97 -10.97 -3.64
C LEU A 71 -1.90 -10.13 -2.36
N ILE A 72 -2.98 -9.44 -2.01
CA ILE A 72 -3.07 -8.62 -0.79
C ILE A 72 -2.96 -9.51 0.45
N GLN A 73 -3.67 -10.63 0.50
CA GLN A 73 -3.60 -11.55 1.64
C GLN A 73 -2.17 -12.05 1.85
N GLN A 74 -1.58 -12.67 0.83
CA GLN A 74 -0.32 -13.41 0.95
C GLN A 74 0.92 -12.53 1.08
N ASN A 75 0.87 -11.29 0.57
CA ASN A 75 2.04 -10.42 0.50
C ASN A 75 1.91 -9.16 1.34
N VAL A 76 0.73 -8.89 1.90
CA VAL A 76 0.52 -7.76 2.81
C VAL A 76 0.01 -8.27 4.15
N LEU A 77 -1.20 -8.84 4.22
CA LEU A 77 -1.83 -9.20 5.50
C LEU A 77 -1.07 -10.28 6.28
N ASP A 78 -0.47 -11.25 5.59
CA ASP A 78 0.27 -12.35 6.22
C ASP A 78 1.67 -11.93 6.71
N VAL A 79 2.19 -10.77 6.26
CA VAL A 79 3.62 -10.42 6.46
C VAL A 79 3.88 -8.98 6.92
N PHE A 80 2.89 -8.09 6.88
CA PHE A 80 2.99 -6.70 7.36
C PHE A 80 2.13 -6.48 8.61
N GLU A 81 2.57 -5.54 9.44
CA GLU A 81 1.73 -4.94 10.47
C GLU A 81 0.80 -3.92 9.81
N VAL A 82 -0.52 -4.11 9.96
CA VAL A 82 -1.53 -3.18 9.43
C VAL A 82 -1.91 -2.18 10.50
N ILE A 83 -1.72 -0.89 10.21
CA ILE A 83 -2.07 0.21 11.10
C ILE A 83 -3.45 0.74 10.70
N THR A 84 -4.41 0.62 11.60
CA THR A 84 -5.75 1.18 11.43
C THR A 84 -5.83 2.56 12.06
N LEU A 85 -6.44 3.50 11.34
CA LEU A 85 -6.75 4.83 11.85
C LEU A 85 -8.16 4.85 12.47
N SER A 86 -8.29 5.54 13.60
CA SER A 86 -9.57 5.83 14.24
C SER A 86 -10.31 6.96 13.52
N GLU A 87 -11.61 7.12 13.78
CA GLU A 87 -12.39 8.27 13.31
C GLU A 87 -11.73 9.61 13.67
N GLN A 88 -11.18 9.71 14.89
CA GLN A 88 -10.50 10.91 15.37
C GLN A 88 -9.24 11.22 14.56
N ASP A 89 -8.47 10.20 14.17
CA ASP A 89 -7.28 10.37 13.33
C ASP A 89 -7.67 10.93 11.96
N TYR A 90 -8.71 10.36 11.33
CA TYR A 90 -9.23 10.87 10.05
C TYR A 90 -9.68 12.33 10.16
N MET A 91 -10.45 12.67 11.20
CA MET A 91 -10.95 14.04 11.36
C MET A 91 -9.82 15.04 11.69
N SER A 92 -8.77 14.60 12.37
CA SER A 92 -7.57 15.42 12.59
C SER A 92 -6.86 15.75 11.27
N VAL A 93 -6.67 14.76 10.39
CA VAL A 93 -6.07 14.96 9.07
C VAL A 93 -6.96 15.86 8.20
N ILE A 94 -8.27 15.60 8.15
CA ILE A 94 -9.22 16.43 7.39
C ILE A 94 -9.20 17.88 7.85
N LYS A 95 -9.17 18.11 9.16
CA LYS A 95 -9.06 19.45 9.73
C LYS A 95 -7.77 20.13 9.28
N HIS A 96 -6.63 19.45 9.40
CA HIS A 96 -5.34 19.99 9.00
C HIS A 96 -5.29 20.37 7.51
N LEU A 97 -5.79 19.50 6.63
CA LEU A 97 -5.83 19.76 5.19
C LEU A 97 -6.75 20.93 4.86
N SER A 98 -7.93 21.00 5.50
CA SER A 98 -8.88 22.11 5.36
C SER A 98 -8.27 23.44 5.76
N GLU A 99 -7.65 23.51 6.94
CA GLU A 99 -6.98 24.71 7.45
C GLU A 99 -5.80 25.13 6.57
N SER A 100 -5.18 24.17 5.88
CA SER A 100 -4.07 24.41 4.95
C SER A 100 -4.52 24.69 3.50
N GLY A 101 -5.83 24.70 3.22
CA GLY A 101 -6.37 24.91 1.87
C GLY A 101 -6.03 23.80 0.87
N ILE A 102 -5.67 22.60 1.36
CA ILE A 102 -5.29 21.46 0.52
C ILE A 102 -6.56 20.70 0.12
N ILE A 103 -6.69 20.42 -1.18
CA ILE A 103 -7.87 19.79 -1.78
C ILE A 103 -7.53 18.49 -2.51
N GLY A 104 -8.54 17.62 -2.68
CA GLY A 104 -8.47 16.44 -3.53
C GLY A 104 -7.79 15.23 -2.90
N GLY A 105 -7.24 14.36 -3.76
CA GLY A 105 -6.71 13.04 -3.37
C GLY A 105 -5.47 13.06 -2.48
N VAL A 106 -4.89 14.22 -2.20
CA VAL A 106 -3.74 14.38 -1.27
C VAL A 106 -4.06 13.83 0.12
N ILE A 107 -5.35 13.77 0.49
CA ILE A 107 -5.79 13.14 1.74
C ILE A 107 -5.30 11.70 1.88
N TYR A 108 -5.23 10.92 0.80
CA TYR A 108 -4.80 9.52 0.87
C TYR A 108 -3.33 9.41 1.29
N ASP A 109 -2.48 10.30 0.77
CA ASP A 109 -1.09 10.41 1.22
C ASP A 109 -1.00 10.97 2.64
N ALA A 110 -1.84 11.95 2.99
CA ALA A 110 -1.87 12.54 4.32
C ALA A 110 -2.40 11.60 5.41
N LEU A 111 -3.02 10.47 5.05
CA LEU A 111 -3.42 9.40 5.97
C LEU A 111 -2.31 8.37 6.18
N MET A 112 -1.17 8.49 5.51
CA MET A 112 0.02 7.67 5.74
C MET A 112 0.94 8.32 6.79
N VAL A 113 0.39 8.55 8.00
CA VAL A 113 1.08 9.19 9.14
C VAL A 113 1.57 8.18 10.16
#